data_AF-A0A6L4A8W2-F1
#
_entry.id   AF-A0A6L4A8W2-F1
#
_cell.length_a   1.000
_cell.length_b   1.000
_cell.length_c   1.000
_cell.angle_alpha   90.00
_cell.angle_beta   90.00
_cell.angle_gamma   90.00
#
_symmetry.space_group_name_H-M   'P 1'
#
loop_
_entity.id
_entity.type
_entity.pdbx_description
1 polymer ?
#
loop_
_entity_poly.entity_id
_entity_poly.type
_entity_poly.pdbx_seq_one_letter_code
_entity_poly.pdbx_strand_id
1 'polypeptide(L)'
;MWKNYFSLTHLDEALALLAQHRETARIIAGATDLLIEIERNQRPNLETLIDITRLQGLDTITFDGQSIQLGPLVTHNQVVASELIVQQAFPLAQACWEVGAPQIRNRATVAGNLITASPANDTIAPLWALDGSVTLASTAGKRTLSFADFYMGVRKTAMQPDELLTAIHFKPMAENEQGVFLKLGLRRAQAISVVNIAVILGFDGDQITYARITLGSVAPTIIRVPDAEQYLQGRTLADATIVEAAKLSAATPKPISDVRATAGYRTEMVKVLTARALRMLRDHQERAHWPENPTMLWGTNHAAQHSPLPASVRHEDDASDTIVTTVNGKKHIVTGASNKTLLRFLRDDVHLTGTKEGCAEGECGACTVYLDGVAVMACMVPAPRAHGADIVTVEGLAEKTALHPIQQAFVETGGVQCG
;
A
#
# COMPACT_ATOMS: atom_id res chain seq x y z
N MET A 1 14.63 -5.73 17.53
CA MET A 1 14.95 -5.58 16.09
C MET A 1 15.46 -6.92 15.56
N TRP A 2 15.74 -7.04 14.26
CA TRP A 2 16.12 -8.32 13.62
C TRP A 2 17.58 -8.68 13.86
N LYS A 3 17.96 -9.93 13.58
CA LYS A 3 19.34 -10.43 13.63
C LYS A 3 19.93 -10.63 12.24
N ASN A 4 19.09 -11.01 11.27
CA ASN A 4 19.48 -11.26 9.88
C ASN A 4 18.63 -10.44 8.93
N TYR A 5 19.25 -9.93 7.88
CA TYR A 5 18.59 -9.28 6.77
C TYR A 5 19.16 -9.80 5.45
N PHE A 6 18.30 -10.37 4.60
CA PHE A 6 18.69 -10.87 3.28
C PHE A 6 18.16 -9.94 2.21
N SER A 7 19.06 -9.27 1.48
CA SER A 7 18.74 -8.53 0.26
C SER A 7 18.84 -9.49 -0.92
N LEU A 8 17.70 -9.96 -1.44
CA LEU A 8 17.70 -11.02 -2.44
C LEU A 8 17.64 -10.53 -3.88
N THR A 9 18.21 -11.31 -4.77
CA THR A 9 18.11 -11.11 -6.22
C THR A 9 17.21 -12.13 -6.92
N HIS A 10 16.93 -13.30 -6.32
CA HIS A 10 16.13 -14.37 -6.96
C HIS A 10 14.99 -14.89 -6.05
N LEU A 11 13.84 -15.22 -6.65
CA LEU A 11 12.61 -15.57 -5.91
C LEU A 11 12.75 -16.89 -5.16
N ASP A 12 13.43 -17.86 -5.77
CA ASP A 12 13.61 -19.20 -5.19
C ASP A 12 14.40 -19.14 -3.87
N GLU A 13 15.34 -18.21 -3.75
CA GLU A 13 16.05 -17.95 -2.49
C GLU A 13 15.09 -17.45 -1.40
N ALA A 14 14.11 -16.60 -1.76
CA ALA A 14 13.13 -16.08 -0.81
C ALA A 14 12.24 -17.21 -0.27
N LEU A 15 11.79 -18.10 -1.15
CA LEU A 15 10.98 -19.27 -0.79
C LEU A 15 11.78 -20.25 0.07
N ALA A 16 13.06 -20.49 -0.28
CA ALA A 16 13.94 -21.35 0.52
C ALA A 16 14.17 -20.80 1.93
N LEU A 17 14.45 -19.50 2.06
CA LEU A 17 14.63 -18.85 3.36
C LEU A 17 13.34 -18.83 4.20
N LEU A 18 12.18 -18.62 3.57
CA LEU A 18 10.88 -18.76 4.24
C LEU A 18 10.65 -20.19 4.74
N ALA A 19 10.95 -21.20 3.93
CA ALA A 19 10.83 -22.60 4.34
C ALA A 19 11.80 -22.96 5.48
N GLN A 20 13.00 -22.38 5.47
CA GLN A 20 14.03 -22.58 6.49
C GLN A 20 13.69 -21.92 7.82
N HIS A 21 13.25 -20.66 7.80
CA HIS A 21 13.07 -19.84 9.01
C HIS A 21 11.62 -19.76 9.50
N ARG A 22 10.64 -20.07 8.64
CA ARG A 22 9.20 -20.14 8.96
C ARG A 22 8.73 -18.96 9.82
N GLU A 23 8.24 -19.22 11.04
CA GLU A 23 7.60 -18.24 11.90
C GLU A 23 8.55 -17.12 12.36
N THR A 24 9.87 -17.34 12.35
CA THR A 24 10.88 -16.35 12.77
C THR A 24 11.38 -15.46 11.62
N ALA A 25 10.90 -15.66 10.40
CA ALA A 25 11.20 -14.81 9.24
C ALA A 25 9.99 -14.04 8.73
N ARG A 26 10.22 -12.86 8.15
CA ARG A 26 9.21 -12.12 7.39
C ARG A 26 9.79 -11.53 6.11
N ILE A 27 8.95 -11.56 5.06
CA ILE A 27 9.22 -10.83 3.83
C ILE A 27 9.17 -9.32 4.10
N ILE A 28 10.11 -8.59 3.51
CA ILE A 28 10.08 -7.14 3.37
C ILE A 28 9.89 -6.77 1.91
N ALA A 29 8.80 -6.04 1.68
CA ALA A 29 8.60 -5.22 0.49
C ALA A 29 8.57 -3.74 0.93
N GLY A 30 7.38 -3.18 1.10
CA GLY A 30 7.23 -1.81 1.55
C GLY A 30 7.68 -1.52 2.97
N ALA A 31 7.56 -2.50 3.88
CA ALA A 31 7.85 -2.40 5.31
C ALA A 31 7.04 -1.35 6.11
N THR A 32 6.11 -0.63 5.47
CA THR A 32 5.35 0.50 6.04
C THR A 32 4.39 0.12 7.17
N ASP A 33 4.05 -1.17 7.32
CA ASP A 33 3.38 -1.72 8.50
C ASP A 33 4.38 -2.48 9.39
N LEU A 34 5.19 -3.35 8.78
CA LEU A 34 6.04 -4.30 9.50
C LEU A 34 7.06 -3.60 10.41
N LEU A 35 7.67 -2.49 9.99
CA LEU A 35 8.63 -1.77 10.83
C LEU A 35 7.98 -1.14 12.06
N ILE A 36 6.75 -0.63 11.95
CA ILE A 36 6.00 -0.15 13.12
C ILE A 36 5.73 -1.30 14.08
N GLU A 37 5.32 -2.46 13.57
CA GLU A 37 5.10 -3.65 14.40
C GLU A 37 6.37 -4.07 15.15
N ILE A 38 7.54 -3.99 14.49
CA ILE A 38 8.84 -4.30 15.09
C ILE A 38 9.21 -3.28 16.17
N GLU A 39 9.14 -1.98 15.88
CA GLU A 39 9.48 -0.91 16.83
C GLU A 39 8.53 -0.92 18.05
N ARG A 40 7.26 -1.29 17.86
CA ARG A 40 6.29 -1.47 18.95
C ARG A 40 6.36 -2.84 19.63
N ASN A 41 7.39 -3.64 19.35
CA ASN A 41 7.62 -4.97 19.91
C ASN A 41 6.43 -5.94 19.76
N GLN A 42 5.66 -5.81 18.67
CA GLN A 42 4.52 -6.68 18.34
C GLN A 42 4.96 -7.99 17.66
N ARG A 43 6.25 -8.11 17.33
CA ARG A 43 6.87 -9.31 16.76
C ARG A 43 8.14 -9.72 17.54
N PRO A 44 8.01 -10.15 18.80
CA PRO A 44 9.17 -10.42 19.66
C PRO A 44 10.05 -11.59 19.18
N ASN A 45 9.51 -12.51 18.37
CA ASN A 45 10.21 -13.70 17.88
C ASN A 45 10.77 -13.54 16.46
N LEU A 46 10.69 -12.33 15.88
CA LEU A 46 11.19 -12.07 14.54
C LEU A 46 12.71 -11.93 14.58
N GLU A 47 13.41 -12.82 13.88
CA GLU A 47 14.87 -12.81 13.81
C GLU A 47 15.38 -12.46 12.41
N THR A 48 14.63 -12.82 11.36
CA THR A 48 15.10 -12.72 9.98
C THR A 48 14.15 -11.88 9.13
N LEU A 49 14.71 -10.94 8.39
CA LEU A 49 14.03 -10.20 7.33
C LEU A 49 14.53 -10.66 5.96
N ILE A 50 13.60 -10.87 5.05
CA ILE A 50 13.88 -11.32 3.68
C ILE A 50 13.36 -10.22 2.74
N ASP A 51 14.26 -9.34 2.32
CA ASP A 51 13.95 -8.20 1.46
C ASP A 51 13.86 -8.63 -0.01
N ILE A 52 12.66 -8.45 -0.56
CA ILE A 52 12.32 -8.77 -1.94
C ILE A 52 12.30 -7.54 -2.84
N THR A 53 12.58 -6.33 -2.33
CA THR A 53 12.45 -5.06 -3.09
C THR A 53 13.40 -4.91 -4.27
N ARG A 54 14.34 -5.83 -4.47
CA ARG A 54 15.28 -5.84 -5.62
C ARG A 54 15.05 -6.99 -6.60
N LEU A 55 14.00 -7.78 -6.40
CA LEU A 55 13.62 -8.87 -7.31
C LEU A 55 13.01 -8.31 -8.59
N GLN A 56 13.59 -8.68 -9.73
CA GLN A 56 13.10 -8.24 -11.03
C GLN A 56 11.79 -8.94 -11.41
N GLY A 57 10.90 -8.20 -12.09
CA GLY A 57 9.66 -8.73 -12.67
C GLY A 57 8.51 -8.91 -11.67
N LEU A 58 8.72 -8.61 -10.38
CA LEU A 58 7.70 -8.72 -9.35
C LEU A 58 6.88 -7.43 -9.13
N ASP A 59 7.23 -6.34 -9.81
CA ASP A 59 6.56 -5.05 -9.76
C ASP A 59 5.70 -4.78 -11.01
N THR A 60 5.26 -5.83 -11.69
CA THR A 60 4.54 -5.75 -12.96
C THR A 60 3.02 -5.73 -12.80
N ILE A 61 2.37 -4.97 -13.69
CA ILE A 61 0.91 -4.94 -13.89
C ILE A 61 0.65 -5.47 -15.30
N THR A 62 -0.02 -6.61 -15.41
CA THR A 62 -0.25 -7.27 -16.71
C THR A 62 -1.72 -7.59 -16.93
N PHE A 63 -2.15 -7.62 -18.19
CA PHE A 63 -3.47 -8.07 -18.61
C PHE A 63 -3.32 -9.12 -19.70
N ASP A 64 -3.91 -10.30 -19.51
CA ASP A 64 -3.84 -11.42 -20.44
C ASP A 64 -5.05 -11.52 -21.40
N GLY A 65 -5.95 -10.53 -21.36
CA GLY A 65 -7.21 -10.53 -22.10
C GLY A 65 -8.42 -10.99 -21.28
N GLN A 66 -8.21 -11.60 -20.12
CA GLN A 66 -9.29 -12.06 -19.22
C GLN A 66 -9.14 -11.52 -17.80
N SER A 67 -7.92 -11.44 -17.29
CA SER A 67 -7.62 -11.09 -15.90
C SER A 67 -6.46 -10.10 -15.83
N ILE A 68 -6.57 -9.14 -14.92
CA ILE A 68 -5.47 -8.26 -14.54
C ILE A 68 -4.70 -8.92 -13.40
N GLN A 69 -3.38 -8.94 -13.52
CA GLN A 69 -2.46 -9.45 -12.50
C GLN A 69 -1.56 -8.31 -11.99
N LEU A 70 -1.44 -8.21 -10.66
CA LEU A 70 -0.41 -7.40 -9.99
C LEU A 70 0.63 -8.32 -9.37
N GLY A 71 1.91 -8.03 -9.61
CA GLY A 71 3.01 -8.61 -8.86
C GLY A 71 3.09 -8.10 -7.41
N PRO A 72 3.84 -8.79 -6.52
CA PRO A 72 3.85 -8.49 -5.09
C PRO A 72 4.60 -7.21 -4.71
N LEU A 73 5.41 -6.68 -5.63
CA LEU A 73 6.11 -5.41 -5.46
C LEU A 73 5.37 -4.23 -6.09
N VAL A 74 4.22 -4.44 -6.73
CA VAL A 74 3.43 -3.34 -7.28
C VAL A 74 3.00 -2.41 -6.14
N THR A 75 3.54 -1.20 -6.19
CA THR A 75 3.27 -0.13 -5.22
C THR A 75 1.95 0.57 -5.50
N HIS A 76 1.37 1.20 -4.48
CA HIS A 76 0.15 1.99 -4.67
C HIS A 76 0.33 3.10 -5.71
N ASN A 77 1.51 3.72 -5.79
CA ASN A 77 1.77 4.76 -6.80
C ASN A 77 1.93 4.17 -8.22
N GLN A 78 2.46 2.96 -8.39
CA GLN A 78 2.44 2.30 -9.70
C GLN A 78 1.01 1.99 -10.17
N VAL A 79 0.11 1.64 -9.25
CA VAL A 79 -1.32 1.49 -9.57
C VAL A 79 -1.96 2.82 -10.00
N VAL A 80 -1.68 3.91 -9.29
CA VAL A 80 -2.19 5.25 -9.61
C VAL A 80 -1.70 5.72 -11.00
N ALA A 81 -0.45 5.42 -11.35
CA ALA A 81 0.13 5.78 -12.65
C ALA A 81 -0.30 4.87 -13.81
N SER A 82 -0.88 3.71 -13.53
CA SER A 82 -1.20 2.73 -14.56
C SER A 82 -2.47 3.12 -15.32
N GLU A 83 -2.32 3.48 -16.59
CA GLU A 83 -3.45 3.75 -17.49
C GLU A 83 -4.43 2.57 -17.54
N LEU A 84 -3.90 1.33 -17.60
CA LEU A 84 -4.70 0.11 -17.56
C LEU A 84 -5.61 0.08 -16.33
N ILE A 85 -5.06 0.34 -15.14
CA ILE A 85 -5.86 0.33 -13.89
C ILE A 85 -6.81 1.52 -13.84
N VAL A 86 -6.37 2.71 -14.24
CA VAL A 86 -7.22 3.91 -14.26
C VAL A 86 -8.41 3.75 -15.22
N GLN A 87 -8.24 3.00 -16.32
CA GLN A 87 -9.30 2.74 -17.29
C GLN A 87 -10.18 1.56 -16.89
N GLN A 88 -9.59 0.42 -16.52
CA GLN A 88 -10.31 -0.86 -16.37
C GLN A 88 -10.54 -1.29 -14.92
N ALA A 89 -10.00 -0.57 -13.93
CA ALA A 89 -10.20 -0.89 -12.51
C ALA A 89 -10.18 0.39 -11.67
N PHE A 90 -10.92 1.41 -12.11
CA PHE A 90 -10.84 2.76 -11.56
C PHE A 90 -11.05 2.87 -10.03
N PRO A 91 -11.97 2.11 -9.39
CA PRO A 91 -12.08 2.08 -7.93
C PRO A 91 -10.79 1.67 -7.21
N LEU A 92 -9.98 0.79 -7.82
CA LEU A 92 -8.68 0.40 -7.27
C LEU A 92 -7.67 1.54 -7.36
N ALA A 93 -7.66 2.29 -8.48
CA ALA A 93 -6.83 3.47 -8.63
C ALA A 93 -7.18 4.53 -7.58
N GLN A 94 -8.48 4.79 -7.36
CA GLN A 94 -8.99 5.68 -6.31
C GLN A 94 -8.56 5.24 -4.91
N ALA A 95 -8.73 3.96 -4.58
CA ALA A 95 -8.31 3.44 -3.28
C ALA A 95 -6.80 3.57 -3.08
N CYS A 96 -5.98 3.26 -4.09
CA CYS A 96 -4.53 3.42 -4.01
C CYS A 96 -4.12 4.88 -3.82
N TRP A 97 -4.77 5.83 -4.49
CA TRP A 97 -4.51 7.26 -4.34
C TRP A 97 -4.76 7.77 -2.90
N GLU A 98 -5.77 7.21 -2.24
CA GLU A 98 -6.17 7.55 -0.86
C GLU A 98 -5.28 6.92 0.24
N VAL A 99 -4.33 6.03 -0.14
CA VAL A 99 -3.40 5.42 0.81
C VAL A 99 -2.31 6.42 1.22
N GLY A 100 -2.21 6.68 2.52
CA GLY A 100 -1.08 7.36 3.14
C GLY A 100 -0.68 8.68 2.48
N ALA A 101 0.62 8.94 2.46
CA ALA A 101 1.26 10.03 1.71
C ALA A 101 1.87 9.47 0.40
N PRO A 102 2.18 10.33 -0.60
CA PRO A 102 2.90 9.89 -1.79
C PRO A 102 4.18 9.09 -1.48
N GLN A 103 4.96 9.48 -0.47
CA GLN A 103 6.17 8.77 -0.03
C GLN A 103 5.88 7.37 0.51
N ILE A 104 4.73 7.18 1.18
CA ILE A 104 4.28 5.85 1.63
C ILE A 104 3.86 5.03 0.42
N ARG A 105 3.09 5.60 -0.50
CA ARG A 105 2.64 4.91 -1.72
C ARG A 105 3.77 4.52 -2.66
N ASN A 106 4.92 5.19 -2.57
CA ASN A 106 6.13 4.83 -3.27
C ASN A 106 6.81 3.56 -2.76
N ARG A 107 6.42 3.05 -1.59
CA ARG A 107 7.05 1.87 -1.00
C ARG A 107 6.03 0.80 -0.62
N ALA A 108 4.89 1.21 -0.06
CA ALA A 108 3.79 0.33 0.29
C ALA A 108 3.23 -0.36 -0.96
N THR A 109 3.19 -1.70 -0.92
CA THR A 109 2.70 -2.54 -2.01
C THR A 109 1.27 -2.96 -1.76
N VAL A 110 0.53 -3.19 -2.85
CA VAL A 110 -0.84 -3.71 -2.77
C VAL A 110 -0.84 -5.07 -2.08
N ALA A 111 0.15 -5.92 -2.35
CA ALA A 111 0.28 -7.22 -1.67
C ALA A 111 0.51 -7.07 -0.16
N GLY A 112 1.42 -6.20 0.27
CA GLY A 112 1.62 -5.93 1.69
C GLY A 112 0.35 -5.42 2.37
N ASN A 113 -0.42 -4.59 1.67
CA ASN A 113 -1.73 -4.13 2.13
C ASN A 113 -2.73 -5.29 2.29
N LEU A 114 -2.82 -6.22 1.33
CA LEU A 114 -3.68 -7.41 1.44
C LEU A 114 -3.27 -8.32 2.59
N ILE A 115 -1.97 -8.63 2.72
CA ILE A 115 -1.41 -9.56 3.72
C ILE A 115 -1.61 -9.03 5.14
N THR A 116 -1.52 -7.71 5.33
CA THR A 116 -1.77 -7.08 6.63
C THR A 116 -3.19 -7.36 7.15
N ALA A 117 -4.15 -7.60 6.24
CA ALA A 117 -5.53 -7.97 6.57
C ALA A 117 -6.21 -7.06 7.61
N SER A 118 -5.87 -5.77 7.58
CA SER A 118 -6.55 -4.77 8.39
C SER A 118 -7.93 -4.47 7.79
N PRO A 119 -9.01 -4.45 8.58
CA PRO A 119 -10.33 -4.05 8.07
C PRO A 119 -10.37 -2.62 7.51
N ALA A 120 -9.39 -1.79 7.86
CA ALA A 120 -9.28 -0.41 7.41
C ALA A 120 -8.37 -0.22 6.18
N ASN A 121 -7.86 -1.32 5.61
CA ASN A 121 -7.04 -1.25 4.42
C ASN A 121 -7.92 -1.01 3.18
N ASP A 122 -7.62 0.07 2.48
CA ASP A 122 -8.50 0.63 1.46
C ASP A 122 -8.58 -0.21 0.19
N THR A 123 -7.46 -0.79 -0.28
CA THR A 123 -7.42 -1.49 -1.56
C THR A 123 -8.12 -2.85 -1.54
N ILE A 124 -8.39 -3.41 -0.35
CA ILE A 124 -9.10 -4.69 -0.23
C ILE A 124 -10.55 -4.54 -0.76
N ALA A 125 -11.22 -3.42 -0.48
CA ALA A 125 -12.61 -3.19 -0.89
C ALA A 125 -12.83 -3.24 -2.41
N PRO A 126 -12.13 -2.45 -3.25
CA PRO A 126 -12.29 -2.52 -4.70
C PRO A 126 -11.80 -3.86 -5.28
N LEU A 127 -10.70 -4.43 -4.77
CA LEU A 127 -10.25 -5.75 -5.24
C LEU A 127 -11.28 -6.84 -4.95
N TRP A 128 -11.96 -6.78 -3.80
CA TRP A 128 -13.06 -7.70 -3.50
C TRP A 128 -14.26 -7.50 -4.43
N ALA A 129 -14.59 -6.24 -4.78
CA ALA A 129 -15.66 -5.94 -5.72
C ALA A 129 -15.35 -6.40 -7.16
N LEU A 130 -14.06 -6.47 -7.52
CA LEU A 130 -13.54 -6.98 -8.80
C LEU A 130 -13.30 -8.50 -8.82
N ASP A 131 -13.91 -9.24 -7.89
CA ASP A 131 -13.75 -10.69 -7.70
C ASP A 131 -12.27 -11.13 -7.53
N GLY A 132 -11.51 -10.38 -6.72
CA GLY A 132 -10.09 -10.59 -6.49
C GLY A 132 -9.73 -11.94 -5.85
N SER A 133 -8.53 -12.43 -6.20
CA SER A 133 -7.88 -13.61 -5.62
C SER A 133 -6.37 -13.38 -5.48
N VAL A 134 -5.71 -14.22 -4.67
CA VAL A 134 -4.26 -14.17 -4.46
C VAL A 134 -3.62 -15.52 -4.73
N THR A 135 -2.44 -15.52 -5.34
CA THR A 135 -1.60 -16.70 -5.47
C THR A 135 -0.49 -16.68 -4.44
N LEU A 136 -0.40 -17.76 -3.67
CA LEU A 136 0.64 -18.02 -2.68
C LEU A 136 1.59 -19.09 -3.25
N ALA A 137 2.89 -18.90 -3.05
CA ALA A 137 3.94 -19.82 -3.45
C ALA A 137 4.79 -20.23 -2.24
N SER A 138 5.23 -21.47 -2.24
CA SER A 138 6.24 -22.04 -1.32
C SER A 138 7.17 -22.96 -2.12
N THR A 139 8.16 -23.54 -1.45
CA THR A 139 9.00 -24.60 -2.06
C THR A 139 8.21 -25.86 -2.42
N ALA A 140 7.02 -26.07 -1.84
CA ALA A 140 6.16 -27.21 -2.13
C ALA A 140 5.23 -26.99 -3.34
N GLY A 141 5.10 -25.76 -3.83
CA GLY A 141 4.24 -25.43 -4.98
C GLY A 141 3.48 -24.12 -4.80
N LYS A 142 2.45 -23.93 -5.64
CA LYS A 142 1.60 -22.74 -5.66
C LYS A 142 0.14 -23.10 -5.41
N ARG A 143 -0.60 -22.20 -4.77
CA ARG A 143 -2.07 -22.27 -4.66
C ARG A 143 -2.69 -20.88 -4.78
N THR A 144 -3.89 -20.82 -5.35
CA THR A 144 -4.67 -19.58 -5.47
C THR A 144 -5.88 -19.65 -4.57
N LEU A 145 -6.12 -18.58 -3.81
CA LEU A 145 -7.24 -18.45 -2.89
C LEU A 145 -8.11 -17.27 -3.30
N SER A 146 -9.43 -17.48 -3.30
CA SER A 146 -10.37 -16.38 -3.32
C SER A 146 -10.19 -15.52 -2.07
N PHE A 147 -10.64 -14.26 -2.09
CA PHE A 147 -10.58 -13.47 -0.87
C PHE A 147 -11.42 -14.06 0.28
N ALA A 148 -12.52 -14.76 -0.02
CA ALA A 148 -13.33 -15.45 0.99
C ALA A 148 -12.54 -16.53 1.73
N ASP A 149 -11.67 -17.25 1.03
CA ASP A 149 -10.82 -18.28 1.61
C ASP A 149 -9.51 -17.71 2.20
N PHE A 150 -9.08 -16.55 1.73
CA PHE A 150 -7.85 -15.91 2.17
C PHE A 150 -7.97 -15.21 3.52
N TYR A 151 -9.08 -14.50 3.77
CA TYR A 151 -9.25 -13.70 4.98
C TYR A 151 -9.96 -14.48 6.10
N MET A 152 -9.29 -14.62 7.24
CA MET A 152 -9.80 -15.39 8.40
C MET A 152 -10.26 -14.51 9.57
N GLY A 153 -10.08 -13.19 9.47
CA GLY A 153 -10.44 -12.22 10.50
C GLY A 153 -9.48 -11.03 10.55
N VAL A 154 -9.59 -10.24 11.61
CA VAL A 154 -8.77 -9.03 11.80
C VAL A 154 -7.29 -9.40 11.83
N ARG A 155 -6.52 -8.90 10.86
CA ARG A 155 -5.08 -9.15 10.69
C ARG A 155 -4.72 -10.64 10.61
N LYS A 156 -5.62 -11.47 10.08
CA LYS A 156 -5.42 -12.92 9.93
C LYS A 156 -5.74 -13.37 8.52
N THR A 157 -4.79 -14.07 7.91
CA THR A 157 -4.89 -14.66 6.56
C THR A 157 -4.65 -16.16 6.60
N ALA A 158 -5.05 -16.89 5.56
CA ALA A 158 -4.79 -18.31 5.38
C ALA A 158 -3.34 -18.67 4.98
N MET A 159 -2.46 -17.67 4.85
CA MET A 159 -1.03 -17.86 4.56
C MET A 159 -0.35 -18.72 5.61
N GLN A 160 0.47 -19.67 5.15
CA GLN A 160 1.38 -20.43 5.98
C GLN A 160 2.72 -19.68 6.17
N PRO A 161 3.48 -19.99 7.24
CA PRO A 161 4.74 -19.30 7.55
C PRO A 161 5.82 -19.39 6.46
N ASP A 162 5.73 -20.37 5.56
CA ASP A 162 6.65 -20.61 4.46
C ASP A 162 6.12 -20.12 3.09
N GLU A 163 5.00 -19.38 3.07
CA GLU A 163 4.38 -18.88 1.85
C GLU A 163 4.70 -17.41 1.57
N LEU A 164 4.85 -17.11 0.28
CA LEU A 164 4.97 -15.76 -0.27
C LEU A 164 3.79 -15.51 -1.22
N LEU A 165 3.11 -14.37 -1.09
CA LEU A 165 2.12 -13.93 -2.08
C LEU A 165 2.85 -13.49 -3.34
N THR A 166 2.65 -14.18 -4.47
CA THR A 166 3.36 -13.92 -5.75
C THR A 166 2.51 -13.22 -6.80
N ALA A 167 1.18 -13.22 -6.65
CA ALA A 167 0.29 -12.54 -7.58
C ALA A 167 -1.04 -12.17 -6.93
N ILE A 168 -1.62 -11.07 -7.40
CA ILE A 168 -2.99 -10.66 -7.13
C ILE A 168 -3.71 -10.67 -8.47
N HIS A 169 -4.83 -11.38 -8.58
CA HIS A 169 -5.63 -11.47 -9.81
C HIS A 169 -7.01 -10.88 -9.58
N PHE A 170 -7.54 -10.14 -10.54
CA PHE A 170 -8.91 -9.63 -10.53
C PHE A 170 -9.40 -9.35 -11.95
N LYS A 171 -10.72 -9.28 -12.12
CA LYS A 171 -11.31 -9.01 -13.43
C LYS A 171 -11.21 -7.52 -13.78
N PRO A 172 -10.93 -7.16 -15.04
CA PRO A 172 -11.19 -5.80 -15.49
C PRO A 172 -12.70 -5.52 -15.42
N MET A 173 -13.06 -4.26 -15.22
CA MET A 173 -14.42 -3.79 -15.40
C MET A 173 -14.83 -3.89 -16.87
N ALA A 174 -16.05 -4.36 -17.12
CA ALA A 174 -16.60 -4.41 -18.48
C ALA A 174 -16.91 -3.00 -19.01
N GLU A 175 -17.06 -2.85 -20.33
CA GLU A 175 -17.37 -1.56 -20.97
C GLU A 175 -18.66 -0.92 -20.47
N ASN A 176 -19.63 -1.75 -20.07
CA ASN A 176 -20.92 -1.30 -19.53
C ASN A 176 -20.91 -1.20 -18.00
N GLU A 177 -19.76 -1.32 -17.35
CA GLU A 177 -19.62 -1.20 -15.90
C GLU A 177 -19.03 0.15 -15.50
N GLN A 178 -19.55 0.69 -14.40
CA GLN A 178 -19.07 1.89 -13.75
C GLN A 178 -18.80 1.62 -12.28
N GLY A 179 -17.82 2.30 -11.71
CA GLY A 179 -17.42 2.02 -10.35
C GLY A 179 -16.76 3.20 -9.66
N VAL A 180 -16.94 3.23 -8.35
CA VAL A 180 -16.36 4.26 -7.48
C VAL A 180 -15.92 3.68 -6.15
N PHE A 181 -14.79 4.17 -5.64
CA PHE A 181 -14.35 3.96 -4.27
C PHE A 181 -14.48 5.27 -3.47
N LEU A 182 -15.04 5.19 -2.27
CA LEU A 182 -15.14 6.32 -1.35
C LEU A 182 -14.55 5.95 0.01
N LYS A 183 -13.84 6.92 0.59
CA LYS A 183 -13.23 6.82 1.91
C LYS A 183 -13.73 7.95 2.81
N LEU A 184 -14.09 7.58 4.03
CA LEU A 184 -14.31 8.52 5.12
C LEU A 184 -13.22 8.34 6.17
N GLY A 185 -12.43 9.38 6.38
CA GLY A 185 -11.43 9.47 7.44
C GLY A 185 -11.65 10.71 8.33
N LEU A 186 -10.86 10.84 9.40
CA LEU A 186 -10.92 11.99 10.32
C LEU A 186 -10.18 13.24 9.79
N ARG A 187 -9.42 13.10 8.69
CA ARG A 187 -8.67 14.16 8.01
C ARG A 187 -8.63 13.87 6.51
N ARG A 188 -8.30 14.90 5.70
CA ARG A 188 -8.32 14.80 4.23
C ARG A 188 -7.16 13.99 3.62
N ALA A 189 -6.04 13.85 4.33
CA ALA A 189 -4.86 13.13 3.86
C ALA A 189 -4.30 12.27 5.00
N GLN A 190 -3.65 11.16 4.67
CA GLN A 190 -3.05 10.24 5.65
C GLN A 190 -4.04 9.77 6.73
N ALA A 191 -5.33 9.63 6.40
CA ALA A 191 -6.33 9.14 7.34
C ALA A 191 -6.46 7.63 7.27
N ILE A 192 -6.58 6.98 8.43
CA ILE A 192 -7.10 5.61 8.50
C ILE A 192 -8.62 5.67 8.33
N SER A 193 -9.16 4.76 7.54
CA SER A 193 -10.59 4.70 7.24
C SER A 193 -11.43 4.47 8.50
N VAL A 194 -12.46 5.31 8.64
CA VAL A 194 -13.61 5.11 9.54
C VAL A 194 -14.63 4.22 8.83
N VAL A 195 -14.90 4.50 7.56
CA VAL A 195 -15.66 3.65 6.64
C VAL A 195 -15.02 3.82 5.27
N ASN A 196 -14.85 2.72 4.53
CA ASN A 196 -14.63 2.79 3.10
C ASN A 196 -15.65 1.91 2.38
N ILE A 197 -15.94 2.25 1.13
CA ILE A 197 -16.88 1.53 0.27
C ILE A 197 -16.34 1.48 -1.15
N ALA A 198 -16.49 0.35 -1.83
CA ALA A 198 -16.41 0.28 -3.28
C ALA A 198 -17.75 -0.18 -3.85
N VAL A 199 -18.20 0.47 -4.92
CA VAL A 199 -19.41 0.10 -5.65
C VAL A 199 -19.04 -0.08 -7.12
N ILE A 200 -19.47 -1.19 -7.71
CA ILE A 200 -19.35 -1.47 -9.15
C ILE A 200 -20.73 -1.91 -9.65
N LEU A 201 -21.24 -1.21 -10.67
CA LEU A 201 -22.52 -1.50 -11.29
C LEU A 201 -22.34 -1.72 -12.80
N GLY A 202 -22.98 -2.74 -13.35
CA GLY A 202 -23.13 -2.93 -14.79
C GLY A 202 -24.49 -2.43 -15.26
N PHE A 203 -24.56 -1.89 -16.48
CA PHE A 203 -25.76 -1.27 -17.04
C PHE A 203 -26.17 -1.86 -18.39
N ASP A 204 -27.48 -1.87 -18.66
CA ASP A 204 -28.08 -2.00 -19.98
C ASP A 204 -29.09 -0.85 -20.14
N GLY A 205 -28.68 0.18 -20.88
CA GLY A 205 -29.31 1.50 -20.77
C GLY A 205 -29.24 2.04 -19.34
N ASP A 206 -30.39 2.37 -18.75
CA ASP A 206 -30.48 2.85 -17.37
C ASP A 206 -30.69 1.73 -16.33
N GLN A 207 -30.84 0.48 -16.79
CA GLN A 207 -31.11 -0.66 -15.90
C GLN A 207 -29.82 -1.30 -15.41
N ILE A 208 -29.75 -1.57 -14.12
CA ILE A 208 -28.60 -2.22 -13.49
C ILE A 208 -28.67 -3.73 -13.78
N THR A 209 -27.68 -4.27 -14.46
CA THR A 209 -27.54 -5.70 -14.79
C THR A 209 -26.61 -6.43 -13.81
N TYR A 210 -25.68 -5.70 -13.21
CA TYR A 210 -24.71 -6.23 -12.26
C TYR A 210 -24.52 -5.25 -11.11
N ALA A 211 -24.33 -5.77 -9.90
CA ALA A 211 -24.04 -4.94 -8.73
C ALA A 211 -23.08 -5.64 -7.77
N ARG A 212 -22.06 -4.90 -7.32
CA ARG A 212 -21.18 -5.24 -6.22
C ARG A 212 -21.03 -4.06 -5.29
N ILE A 213 -21.19 -4.31 -4.00
CA ILE A 213 -20.96 -3.33 -2.94
C ILE A 213 -20.11 -4.00 -1.87
N THR A 214 -18.95 -3.42 -1.59
CA THR A 214 -18.05 -3.88 -0.54
C THR A 214 -17.84 -2.79 0.50
N LEU A 215 -17.74 -3.19 1.77
CA LEU A 215 -17.60 -2.28 2.90
C LEU A 215 -16.38 -2.65 3.74
N GLY A 216 -15.58 -1.64 4.09
CA GLY A 216 -14.46 -1.77 5.02
C GLY A 216 -14.63 -0.93 6.28
N SER A 217 -13.84 -1.28 7.30
CA SER A 217 -13.84 -0.68 8.65
C SER A 217 -15.15 -0.83 9.43
N VAL A 218 -16.06 -1.69 8.98
CA VAL A 218 -17.38 -1.90 9.62
C VAL A 218 -17.66 -3.35 10.01
N ALA A 219 -16.66 -4.23 9.83
CA ALA A 219 -16.68 -5.64 10.21
C ALA A 219 -15.23 -6.14 10.46
N PRO A 220 -15.05 -7.37 11.00
CA PRO A 220 -13.71 -7.96 11.20
C PRO A 220 -12.87 -8.16 9.93
N THR A 221 -13.50 -8.14 8.75
CA THR A 221 -12.87 -8.15 7.42
C THR A 221 -13.65 -7.20 6.52
N ILE A 222 -13.18 -6.99 5.28
CA ILE A 222 -14.06 -6.45 4.24
C ILE A 222 -15.21 -7.43 4.01
N ILE A 223 -16.41 -6.89 3.78
CA ILE A 223 -17.61 -7.69 3.53
C ILE A 223 -18.32 -7.19 2.28
N ARG A 224 -19.11 -8.07 1.65
CA ARG A 224 -20.08 -7.73 0.61
C ARG A 224 -21.44 -7.41 1.20
N VAL A 225 -22.30 -6.80 0.39
CA VAL A 225 -23.68 -6.45 0.74
C VAL A 225 -24.69 -7.13 -0.22
N PRO A 226 -24.89 -8.46 -0.15
CA PRO A 226 -25.72 -9.19 -1.12
C PRO A 226 -27.15 -8.67 -1.24
N ASP A 227 -27.77 -8.27 -0.12
CA ASP A 227 -29.16 -7.81 -0.12
C ASP A 227 -29.33 -6.52 -0.95
N ALA A 228 -28.40 -5.57 -0.81
CA ALA A 228 -28.41 -4.35 -1.61
C ALA A 228 -28.03 -4.63 -3.08
N GLU A 229 -27.07 -5.52 -3.33
CA GLU A 229 -26.68 -5.94 -4.67
C GLU A 229 -27.86 -6.56 -5.43
N GLN A 230 -28.57 -7.50 -4.80
CA GLN A 230 -29.75 -8.16 -5.38
C GLN A 230 -30.90 -7.16 -5.56
N TYR A 231 -31.10 -6.24 -4.61
CA TYR A 231 -32.11 -5.21 -4.74
C TYR A 231 -31.84 -4.27 -5.94
N LEU A 232 -30.58 -3.93 -6.22
CA LEU A 232 -30.25 -3.03 -7.32
C LEU A 232 -30.50 -3.66 -8.70
N GLN A 233 -30.30 -4.97 -8.87
CA GLN A 233 -30.45 -5.64 -10.16
C GLN A 233 -31.88 -5.49 -10.73
N GLY A 234 -31.94 -5.18 -12.03
CA GLY A 234 -33.18 -4.92 -12.78
C GLY A 234 -33.84 -3.57 -12.48
N ARG A 235 -33.22 -2.70 -11.68
CA ARG A 235 -33.74 -1.35 -11.36
C ARG A 235 -32.87 -0.27 -11.98
N THR A 236 -33.44 0.93 -12.08
CA THR A 236 -32.69 2.16 -12.38
C THR A 236 -32.26 2.84 -11.09
N LEU A 237 -31.27 3.73 -11.16
CA LEU A 237 -30.78 4.55 -10.04
C LEU A 237 -31.73 5.72 -9.68
N ALA A 238 -33.04 5.46 -9.60
CA ALA A 238 -33.99 6.42 -9.08
C ALA A 238 -33.72 6.73 -7.59
N ASP A 239 -34.12 7.91 -7.11
CA ASP A 239 -33.86 8.35 -5.73
C ASP A 239 -34.38 7.34 -4.68
N ALA A 240 -35.56 6.76 -4.89
CA ALA A 240 -36.12 5.73 -4.01
C ALA A 240 -35.25 4.45 -3.99
N THR A 241 -34.74 4.02 -5.15
CA THR A 241 -33.83 2.87 -5.26
C THR A 241 -32.54 3.13 -4.48
N ILE A 242 -31.95 4.31 -4.64
CA ILE A 242 -30.71 4.72 -3.96
C ILE A 242 -30.91 4.71 -2.44
N VAL A 243 -32.00 5.31 -1.97
CA VAL A 243 -32.32 5.37 -0.53
C VAL A 243 -32.47 3.97 0.05
N GLU A 244 -33.15 3.06 -0.65
CA GLU A 244 -33.38 1.71 -0.13
C GLU A 244 -32.11 0.85 -0.17
N ALA A 245 -31.34 0.89 -1.26
CA ALA A 245 -30.05 0.20 -1.33
C ALA A 245 -29.07 0.67 -0.25
N ALA A 246 -29.09 1.98 0.08
CA ALA A 246 -28.30 2.54 1.17
C ALA A 246 -28.74 2.03 2.55
N LYS A 247 -30.04 1.88 2.80
CA LYS A 247 -30.54 1.28 4.05
C LYS A 247 -30.13 -0.19 4.17
N LEU A 248 -30.30 -0.97 3.09
CA LEU A 248 -29.89 -2.37 3.03
C LEU A 248 -28.38 -2.51 3.31
N SER A 249 -27.56 -1.61 2.72
CA SER A 249 -26.12 -1.58 2.97
C SER A 249 -25.75 -1.34 4.43
N ALA A 250 -26.46 -0.45 5.11
CA ALA A 250 -26.21 -0.16 6.53
C ALA A 250 -26.70 -1.26 7.47
N ALA A 251 -27.65 -2.09 7.04
CA ALA A 251 -28.19 -3.19 7.84
C ALA A 251 -27.26 -4.43 7.88
N THR A 252 -26.39 -4.59 6.88
CA THR A 252 -25.49 -5.76 6.76
C THR A 252 -24.37 -5.80 7.82
N PRO A 253 -23.56 -4.74 8.04
CA PRO A 253 -22.48 -4.79 9.01
C PRO A 253 -22.96 -4.65 10.46
N LYS A 254 -22.14 -5.14 11.40
CA LYS A 254 -22.29 -4.90 12.85
C LYS A 254 -21.01 -4.25 13.39
N PRO A 255 -20.81 -2.94 13.16
CA PRO A 255 -19.57 -2.27 13.53
C PRO A 255 -19.41 -2.16 15.05
N ILE A 256 -18.15 -2.06 15.49
CA ILE A 256 -17.80 -1.74 16.88
C ILE A 256 -17.58 -0.23 17.06
N SER A 257 -17.67 0.24 18.30
CA SER A 257 -17.17 1.57 18.68
C SER A 257 -15.67 1.47 19.00
N ASP A 258 -14.89 2.46 18.57
CA ASP A 258 -13.47 2.60 18.91
C ASP A 258 -13.08 4.09 19.01
N VAL A 259 -11.77 4.35 19.08
CA VAL A 259 -11.22 5.72 19.21
C VAL A 259 -11.54 6.62 18.01
N ARG A 260 -11.87 6.03 16.85
CA ARG A 260 -12.09 6.77 15.60
C ARG A 260 -13.56 7.14 15.42
N ALA A 261 -14.47 6.24 15.79
CA ALA A 261 -15.92 6.49 15.70
C ALA A 261 -16.74 5.47 16.49
N THR A 262 -17.96 5.87 16.85
CA THR A 262 -18.98 4.99 17.42
C THR A 262 -19.56 4.04 16.37
N ALA A 263 -20.07 2.88 16.81
CA ALA A 263 -20.78 1.93 15.96
C ALA A 263 -21.97 2.59 15.23
N GLY A 264 -22.78 3.38 15.93
CA GLY A 264 -23.93 4.08 15.35
C GLY A 264 -23.53 5.09 14.26
N TYR A 265 -22.43 5.82 14.47
CA TYR A 265 -21.90 6.72 13.44
C TYR A 265 -21.44 5.95 12.20
N ARG A 266 -20.72 4.84 12.38
CA ARG A 266 -20.29 3.97 11.26
C ARG A 266 -21.48 3.46 10.47
N THR A 267 -22.52 2.95 11.13
CA THR A 267 -23.75 2.48 10.47
C THR A 267 -24.39 3.58 9.63
N GLU A 268 -24.55 4.80 10.17
CA GLU A 268 -25.15 5.87 9.38
C GLU A 268 -24.24 6.35 8.24
N MET A 269 -22.92 6.33 8.45
CA MET A 269 -21.97 6.66 7.39
C MET A 269 -21.94 5.64 6.26
N VAL A 270 -22.19 4.35 6.52
CA VAL A 270 -22.39 3.35 5.45
C VAL A 270 -23.56 3.78 4.56
N LYS A 271 -24.71 4.12 5.16
CA LYS A 271 -25.88 4.59 4.40
C LYS A 271 -25.58 5.85 3.58
N VAL A 272 -24.93 6.84 4.18
CA VAL A 272 -24.57 8.10 3.50
C VAL A 272 -23.61 7.85 2.33
N LEU A 273 -22.57 7.03 2.55
CA LEU A 273 -21.56 6.76 1.53
C LEU A 273 -22.10 5.88 0.41
N THR A 274 -22.93 4.88 0.69
CA THR A 274 -23.63 4.10 -0.35
C THR A 274 -24.48 5.02 -1.21
N ALA A 275 -25.32 5.86 -0.60
CA ALA A 275 -26.17 6.78 -1.35
C ALA A 275 -25.35 7.77 -2.19
N ARG A 276 -24.21 8.23 -1.66
CA ARG A 276 -23.29 9.11 -2.40
C ARG A 276 -22.66 8.39 -3.60
N ALA A 277 -22.14 7.19 -3.39
CA ALA A 277 -21.55 6.38 -4.46
C ALA A 277 -22.54 6.13 -5.60
N LEU A 278 -23.77 5.70 -5.26
CA LEU A 278 -24.81 5.45 -6.26
C LEU A 278 -25.22 6.71 -7.03
N ARG A 279 -25.32 7.87 -6.36
CA ARG A 279 -25.58 9.15 -7.06
C ARG A 279 -24.42 9.54 -7.97
N MET A 280 -23.18 9.36 -7.53
CA MET A 280 -22.01 9.65 -8.37
C MET A 280 -22.02 8.81 -9.65
N LEU A 281 -22.37 7.52 -9.57
CA LEU A 281 -22.48 6.66 -10.75
C LEU A 281 -23.64 7.10 -11.66
N ARG A 282 -24.83 7.37 -11.08
CA ARG A 282 -25.98 7.89 -11.84
C ARG A 282 -25.67 9.17 -12.61
N ASP A 283 -24.95 10.08 -11.95
CA ASP A 283 -24.67 11.42 -12.46
C ASP A 283 -23.34 11.47 -13.25
N HIS A 284 -22.68 10.32 -13.47
CA HIS A 284 -21.38 10.15 -14.15
C HIS A 284 -20.26 11.05 -13.58
N GLN A 285 -20.19 11.13 -12.25
CA GLN A 285 -19.25 11.96 -11.50
C GLN A 285 -18.15 11.15 -10.79
N GLU A 286 -18.02 9.86 -11.08
CA GLU A 286 -17.02 8.99 -10.43
C GLU A 286 -15.59 9.49 -10.64
N ARG A 287 -15.30 10.11 -11.79
CA ARG A 287 -13.98 10.68 -12.13
C ARG A 287 -13.78 12.14 -11.75
N ALA A 288 -14.80 12.83 -11.22
CA ALA A 288 -14.79 14.29 -11.06
C ALA A 288 -13.68 14.84 -10.14
N HIS A 289 -13.17 14.02 -9.21
CA HIS A 289 -12.12 14.40 -8.26
C HIS A 289 -10.80 13.67 -8.50
N TRP A 290 -10.66 12.97 -9.62
CA TRP A 290 -9.39 12.34 -9.98
C TRP A 290 -8.38 13.42 -10.38
N PRO A 291 -7.16 13.43 -9.80
CA PRO A 291 -6.15 14.42 -10.17
C PRO A 291 -5.67 14.19 -11.61
N GLU A 292 -5.66 15.24 -12.42
CA GLU A 292 -5.07 15.18 -13.77
C GLU A 292 -3.57 14.84 -13.72
N ASN A 293 -2.86 15.39 -12.74
CA ASN A 293 -1.44 15.17 -12.50
C ASN A 293 -1.21 14.72 -11.05
N PRO A 294 -1.39 13.42 -10.73
CA PRO A 294 -1.18 12.93 -9.38
C PRO A 294 0.27 13.17 -8.94
N THR A 295 0.45 13.73 -7.74
CA THR A 295 1.78 13.93 -7.15
C THR A 295 2.41 12.59 -6.77
N MET A 296 3.35 12.11 -7.60
CA MET A 296 4.02 10.81 -7.40
C MET A 296 5.28 10.89 -6.56
N LEU A 297 5.95 12.05 -6.55
CA LEU A 297 7.29 12.24 -5.97
C LEU A 297 8.33 11.25 -6.53
N TRP A 298 8.23 10.94 -7.81
CA TRP A 298 9.23 10.21 -8.58
C TRP A 298 10.20 11.22 -9.20
N GLY A 299 11.50 10.91 -9.12
CA GLY A 299 12.51 11.61 -9.89
C GLY A 299 12.43 11.25 -11.37
N THR A 300 13.46 11.64 -12.13
CA THR A 300 13.56 11.46 -13.59
C THR A 300 13.46 10.00 -14.06
N ASN A 301 13.67 9.04 -13.16
CA ASN A 301 13.64 7.61 -13.47
C ASN A 301 12.23 6.98 -13.37
N HIS A 302 11.17 7.77 -13.19
CA HIS A 302 9.76 7.36 -13.26
C HIS A 302 9.44 5.99 -12.62
N ALA A 303 9.86 5.78 -11.37
CA ALA A 303 9.63 4.55 -10.60
C ALA A 303 10.33 3.28 -11.10
N ALA A 304 11.44 3.36 -11.83
CA ALA A 304 12.34 2.21 -11.96
C ALA A 304 12.93 1.88 -10.57
N GLN A 305 12.18 1.12 -9.77
CA GLN A 305 12.45 0.85 -8.34
C GLN A 305 13.58 -0.14 -8.10
N HIS A 306 14.61 -0.17 -8.93
CA HIS A 306 15.58 -1.24 -8.83
C HIS A 306 16.97 -0.69 -9.08
N SER A 307 17.70 -0.43 -7.99
CA SER A 307 19.15 -0.56 -7.99
C SER A 307 19.45 -2.05 -7.86
N PRO A 308 19.59 -2.82 -8.95
CA PRO A 308 19.83 -4.25 -8.87
C PRO A 308 21.12 -4.52 -8.10
N LEU A 309 21.14 -5.59 -7.31
CA LEU A 309 22.38 -6.11 -6.76
C LEU A 309 22.97 -7.14 -7.74
N PRO A 310 24.30 -7.26 -7.83
CA PRO A 310 24.93 -8.30 -8.63
C PRO A 310 24.72 -9.71 -8.06
N ALA A 311 24.46 -9.82 -6.75
CA ALA A 311 24.15 -11.06 -6.05
C ALA A 311 23.36 -10.77 -4.77
N SER A 312 22.67 -11.77 -4.25
CA SER A 312 22.04 -11.70 -2.92
C SER A 312 23.08 -11.43 -1.84
N VAL A 313 22.72 -10.60 -0.86
CA VAL A 313 23.60 -10.20 0.25
C VAL A 313 22.89 -10.47 1.57
N ARG A 314 23.63 -11.03 2.53
CA ARG A 314 23.18 -11.17 3.93
C ARG A 314 23.88 -10.13 4.77
N HIS A 315 23.09 -9.41 5.57
CA HIS A 315 23.53 -8.52 6.62
C HIS A 315 23.18 -9.14 7.97
N GLU A 316 24.15 -9.14 8.89
CA GLU A 316 24.00 -9.65 10.25
C GLU A 316 24.06 -8.50 11.26
N ASP A 317 23.46 -8.68 12.42
CA ASP A 317 23.66 -7.80 13.58
C ASP A 317 25.04 -8.03 14.22
N ASP A 318 26.08 -7.75 13.43
CA ASP A 318 27.49 -7.84 13.79
C ASP A 318 28.17 -6.48 13.56
N ALA A 319 29.07 -6.10 14.46
CA ALA A 319 29.92 -4.93 14.34
C ALA A 319 30.79 -4.94 13.07
N SER A 320 31.05 -6.13 12.49
CA SER A 320 31.83 -6.27 11.24
C SER A 320 30.99 -6.13 9.96
N ASP A 321 29.66 -6.26 10.04
CA ASP A 321 28.79 -6.20 8.87
C ASP A 321 28.81 -4.81 8.23
N THR A 322 28.84 -4.74 6.89
CA THR A 322 29.12 -3.50 6.17
C THR A 322 28.02 -3.13 5.18
N ILE A 323 27.52 -1.90 5.29
CA ILE A 323 26.65 -1.26 4.30
C ILE A 323 27.50 -0.34 3.43
N VAL A 324 27.52 -0.61 2.12
CA VAL A 324 28.20 0.21 1.11
C VAL A 324 27.15 0.94 0.30
N THR A 325 27.10 2.27 0.32
CA THR A 325 26.03 3.05 -0.31
C THR A 325 26.55 4.36 -0.89
N THR A 326 25.79 5.02 -1.75
CA THR A 326 26.06 6.38 -2.20
C THR A 326 25.05 7.32 -1.55
N VAL A 327 25.53 8.35 -0.84
CA VAL A 327 24.68 9.38 -0.25
C VAL A 327 25.14 10.74 -0.77
N ASN A 328 24.22 11.52 -1.35
CA ASN A 328 24.49 12.82 -1.96
C ASN A 328 25.68 12.78 -2.95
N GLY A 329 25.75 11.72 -3.76
CA GLY A 329 26.84 11.50 -4.74
C GLY A 329 28.19 11.05 -4.15
N LYS A 330 28.30 10.89 -2.82
CA LYS A 330 29.51 10.40 -2.15
C LYS A 330 29.36 8.95 -1.72
N LYS A 331 30.40 8.15 -1.92
CA LYS A 331 30.44 6.77 -1.42
C LYS A 331 30.64 6.74 0.10
N HIS A 332 29.81 5.95 0.78
CA HIS A 332 29.90 5.65 2.21
C HIS A 332 30.06 4.15 2.43
N ILE A 333 30.90 3.79 3.40
CA ILE A 333 31.12 2.42 3.87
C ILE A 333 30.96 2.48 5.39
N VAL A 334 29.91 1.85 5.91
CA VAL A 334 29.52 1.94 7.33
C VAL A 334 29.43 0.53 7.89
N THR A 335 30.05 0.31 9.04
CA THR A 335 30.09 -0.98 9.73
C THR A 335 29.13 -1.01 10.92
N GLY A 336 28.49 -2.14 11.21
CA GLY A 336 27.68 -2.34 12.42
C GLY A 336 26.36 -1.55 12.45
N ALA A 337 25.79 -1.22 11.29
CA ALA A 337 24.60 -0.38 11.18
C ALA A 337 23.37 -1.10 10.57
N SER A 338 23.36 -2.43 10.57
CA SER A 338 22.35 -3.24 9.89
C SER A 338 21.05 -3.46 10.68
N ASN A 339 21.07 -3.17 11.98
CA ASN A 339 19.95 -3.39 12.89
C ASN A 339 19.19 -2.10 13.25
N LYS A 340 18.95 -1.23 12.27
CA LYS A 340 18.26 0.06 12.46
C LYS A 340 17.50 0.48 11.20
N THR A 341 16.72 1.57 11.31
CA THR A 341 16.07 2.18 10.16
C THR A 341 17.07 3.02 9.36
N LEU A 342 16.77 3.27 8.09
CA LEU A 342 17.57 4.13 7.21
C LEU A 342 17.69 5.54 7.79
N LEU A 343 16.65 6.02 8.47
CA LEU A 343 16.71 7.29 9.18
C LEU A 343 17.83 7.32 10.23
N ARG A 344 17.87 6.32 11.12
CA ARG A 344 18.92 6.21 12.15
C ARG A 344 20.30 6.03 11.50
N PHE A 345 20.39 5.23 10.43
CA PHE A 345 21.62 5.08 9.65
C PHE A 345 22.18 6.41 9.12
N LEU A 346 21.35 7.20 8.45
CA LEU A 346 21.76 8.48 7.87
C LEU A 346 22.19 9.49 8.94
N ARG A 347 21.49 9.52 10.07
CA ARG A 347 21.73 10.48 11.14
C ARG A 347 22.90 10.09 12.03
N ASP A 348 22.92 8.84 12.49
CA ASP A 348 23.81 8.40 13.56
C ASP A 348 25.15 7.90 13.03
N ASP A 349 25.16 7.31 11.83
CA ASP A 349 26.37 6.70 11.25
C ASP A 349 26.94 7.50 10.06
N VAL A 350 26.09 8.12 9.25
CA VAL A 350 26.53 8.99 8.13
C VAL A 350 26.65 10.46 8.54
N HIS A 351 26.06 10.84 9.67
CA HIS A 351 26.06 12.20 10.25
C HIS A 351 25.37 13.26 9.38
N LEU A 352 24.38 12.86 8.58
CA LEU A 352 23.48 13.76 7.85
C LEU A 352 22.17 13.88 8.63
N THR A 353 22.02 14.99 9.35
CA THR A 353 20.99 15.19 10.38
C THR A 353 19.84 16.09 9.94
N GLY A 354 19.89 16.62 8.72
CA GLY A 354 18.83 17.41 8.10
C GLY A 354 17.55 16.61 7.91
N THR A 355 17.67 15.31 7.62
CA THR A 355 16.57 14.35 7.68
C THR A 355 16.25 14.02 9.13
N LYS A 356 15.02 14.30 9.57
CA LYS A 356 14.62 14.34 10.98
C LYS A 356 13.77 13.16 11.40
N GLU A 357 13.89 12.81 12.68
CA GLU A 357 12.88 12.02 13.35
C GLU A 357 11.74 12.94 13.81
N GLY A 358 10.58 12.78 13.17
CA GLY A 358 9.34 13.47 13.55
C GLY A 358 8.41 12.53 14.31
N CYS A 359 7.45 11.93 13.60
CA CYS A 359 6.51 10.99 14.21
C CYS A 359 7.03 9.55 14.35
N ALA A 360 8.09 9.17 13.63
CA ALA A 360 8.61 7.79 13.53
C ALA A 360 7.58 6.72 13.09
N GLU A 361 6.46 7.15 12.49
CA GLU A 361 5.34 6.27 12.10
C GLU A 361 4.97 6.37 10.62
N GLY A 362 5.79 7.05 9.81
CA GLY A 362 5.52 7.21 8.38
C GLY A 362 4.36 8.15 8.05
N GLU A 363 4.09 9.14 8.91
CA GLU A 363 3.04 10.13 8.69
C GLU A 363 3.61 11.52 8.33
N CYS A 364 4.40 12.13 9.22
CA CYS A 364 4.77 13.55 9.08
C CYS A 364 5.67 13.91 7.88
N GLY A 365 6.34 12.93 7.26
CA GLY A 365 7.26 13.18 6.14
C GLY A 365 8.59 13.87 6.50
N ALA A 366 8.86 14.16 7.78
CA ALA A 366 10.11 14.79 8.24
C ALA A 366 11.36 13.92 8.06
N CYS A 367 11.21 12.66 7.65
CA CYS A 367 12.31 11.75 7.32
C CYS A 367 12.40 11.45 5.81
N THR A 368 11.86 12.33 4.97
CA THR A 368 11.82 12.11 3.52
C THR A 368 13.23 12.11 2.94
N VAL A 369 13.56 11.08 2.16
CA VAL A 369 14.76 11.03 1.33
C VAL A 369 14.39 10.50 -0.04
N TYR A 370 15.17 10.82 -1.06
CA TYR A 370 15.10 10.09 -2.32
C TYR A 370 15.97 8.84 -2.18
N LEU A 371 15.35 7.66 -2.27
CA LEU A 371 16.03 6.37 -2.37
C LEU A 371 15.85 5.86 -3.79
N ASP A 372 16.96 5.65 -4.50
CA ASP A 372 16.98 5.19 -5.90
C ASP A 372 16.09 6.08 -6.80
N GLY A 373 16.14 7.40 -6.59
CA GLY A 373 15.37 8.39 -7.35
C GLY A 373 13.89 8.50 -6.99
N VAL A 374 13.42 7.85 -5.92
CA VAL A 374 12.02 7.91 -5.48
C VAL A 374 11.94 8.42 -4.04
N ALA A 375 11.05 9.39 -3.76
CA ALA A 375 10.88 9.89 -2.41
C ALA A 375 10.21 8.83 -1.51
N VAL A 376 10.86 8.48 -0.40
CA VAL A 376 10.39 7.52 0.60
C VAL A 376 10.55 8.11 2.01
N MET A 377 9.88 7.51 2.99
CA MET A 377 10.07 7.84 4.40
C MET A 377 11.16 6.95 4.99
N ALA A 378 12.34 7.51 5.29
CA ALA A 378 13.50 6.75 5.78
C ALA A 378 13.25 6.01 7.10
N CYS A 379 12.28 6.46 7.92
CA CYS A 379 11.88 5.73 9.13
C CYS A 379 11.18 4.40 8.81
N MET A 380 10.69 4.21 7.59
CA MET A 380 10.01 3.00 7.11
C MET A 380 10.88 2.16 6.18
N VAL A 381 12.20 2.38 6.21
CA VAL A 381 13.16 1.63 5.41
C VAL A 381 14.18 0.99 6.36
N PRO A 382 14.45 -0.32 6.27
CA PRO A 382 15.57 -0.94 6.98
C PRO A 382 16.91 -0.42 6.44
N ALA A 383 17.87 -0.10 7.31
CA ALA A 383 19.18 0.40 6.90
C ALA A 383 19.91 -0.50 5.88
N PRO A 384 19.88 -1.85 5.97
CA PRO A 384 20.48 -2.73 4.97
C PRO A 384 20.03 -2.48 3.53
N ARG A 385 18.81 -1.94 3.31
CA ARG A 385 18.33 -1.59 1.96
C ARG A 385 19.18 -0.50 1.28
N ALA A 386 19.96 0.27 2.03
CA ALA A 386 20.91 1.25 1.50
C ALA A 386 22.11 0.60 0.78
N HIS A 387 22.43 -0.67 1.08
CA HIS A 387 23.58 -1.33 0.47
C HIS A 387 23.43 -1.39 -1.06
N GLY A 388 24.33 -0.77 -1.82
CA GLY A 388 24.25 -0.63 -3.28
C GLY A 388 23.10 0.25 -3.77
N ALA A 389 22.56 1.14 -2.93
CA ALA A 389 21.56 2.13 -3.31
C ALA A 389 22.19 3.51 -3.51
N ASP A 390 21.46 4.40 -4.19
CA ASP A 390 21.75 5.84 -4.25
C ASP A 390 20.71 6.61 -3.43
N ILE A 391 21.18 7.49 -2.54
CA ILE A 391 20.34 8.24 -1.60
C ILE A 391 20.62 9.73 -1.72
N VAL A 392 19.57 10.53 -1.84
CA VAL A 392 19.64 11.99 -1.72
C VAL A 392 18.86 12.44 -0.50
N THR A 393 19.57 13.06 0.43
CA THR A 393 19.04 13.69 1.66
C THR A 393 18.76 15.17 1.42
N VAL A 394 18.12 15.85 2.37
CA VAL A 394 17.88 17.31 2.26
C VAL A 394 19.18 18.11 2.09
N GLU A 395 20.29 17.67 2.70
CA GLU A 395 21.61 18.28 2.52
C GLU A 395 22.15 18.15 1.09
N GLY A 396 21.71 17.11 0.36
CA GLY A 396 22.10 16.85 -1.03
C GLY A 396 21.28 17.61 -2.07
N LEU A 397 20.21 18.30 -1.68
CA LEU A 397 19.34 19.03 -2.62
C LEU A 397 19.96 20.34 -3.11
N ALA A 398 20.80 20.97 -2.29
CA ALA A 398 21.41 22.26 -2.63
C ALA A 398 22.52 22.07 -3.67
N GLU A 399 22.56 22.95 -4.67
CA GLU A 399 23.66 23.00 -5.65
C GLU A 399 24.62 24.13 -5.28
N LYS A 400 25.84 23.78 -4.86
CA LYS A 400 26.88 24.73 -4.43
C LYS A 400 26.38 25.64 -3.30
N THR A 401 26.11 26.92 -3.61
CA THR A 401 25.63 27.94 -2.67
C THR A 401 24.16 28.28 -2.86
N ALA A 402 23.49 27.70 -3.86
CA ALA A 402 22.08 27.96 -4.14
C ALA A 402 21.21 26.91 -3.43
N LEU A 403 20.25 27.39 -2.62
CA LEU A 403 19.23 26.52 -2.04
C LEU A 403 18.34 25.94 -3.14
N HIS A 404 17.96 24.69 -2.99
CA HIS A 404 16.93 24.08 -3.82
C HIS A 404 15.61 24.87 -3.65
N PRO A 405 14.76 25.00 -4.69
CA PRO A 405 13.49 25.72 -4.58
C PRO A 405 12.62 25.30 -3.38
N ILE A 406 12.63 24.01 -3.04
CA ILE A 406 11.97 23.52 -1.82
C ILE A 406 12.61 24.10 -0.55
N GLN A 407 13.94 24.04 -0.41
CA GLN A 407 14.63 24.59 0.76
C GLN A 407 14.39 26.11 0.88
N GLN A 408 14.42 26.82 -0.24
CA GLN A 408 14.14 28.25 -0.30
C GLN A 408 12.70 28.55 0.16
N ALA A 409 11.71 27.82 -0.36
CA ALA A 409 10.31 27.97 0.05
C ALA A 409 10.11 27.70 1.55
N PHE A 410 10.82 26.72 2.12
CA PHE A 410 10.80 26.47 3.56
C PHE A 410 11.33 27.66 4.36
N VAL A 411 12.44 28.27 3.94
CA VAL A 411 12.99 29.48 4.59
C VAL A 411 12.02 30.66 4.49
N GLU A 412 11.48 30.91 3.30
CA GLU A 412 10.57 32.04 3.04
C GLU A 412 9.25 31.95 3.80
N THR A 413 8.73 30.74 4.00
CA THR A 413 7.45 30.49 4.66
C THR A 413 7.58 30.17 6.15
N GLY A 414 8.80 30.10 6.69
CA GLY A 414 9.04 29.65 8.06
C GLY A 414 8.65 28.19 8.29
N GLY A 415 8.78 27.34 7.26
CA GLY A 415 8.44 25.93 7.32
C GLY A 415 9.27 25.19 8.38
N VAL A 416 8.60 24.56 9.35
CA VAL A 416 9.25 23.92 10.51
C VAL A 416 9.62 22.44 10.28
N GLN A 417 9.08 21.79 9.26
CA GLN A 417 9.31 20.36 8.97
C GLN A 417 10.02 20.13 7.64
N CYS A 418 11.29 20.51 7.54
CA CYS A 418 12.14 19.91 6.49
C CYS A 418 12.71 18.59 7.01
N GLY A 419 12.63 17.57 6.16
CA GLY A 419 13.28 16.26 6.24
C GLY A 419 14.04 15.99 4.97
#